data_AF-A0A427A043-F1
#
_entry.id   AF-A0A427A043-F1
#
_cell.length_a   1.000
_cell.length_b   1.000
_cell.length_c   1.000
_cell.angle_alpha   90.00
_cell.angle_beta   90.00
_cell.angle_gamma   90.00
#
_symmetry.space_group_name_H-M   'P 1'
#
loop_
_entity.id
_entity.type
_entity.pdbx_description
1 polymer ?
#
loop_
_entity_poly.entity_id
_entity_poly.type
_entity_poly.pdbx_seq_one_letter_code
_entity_poly.pdbx_strand_id
1 'polypeptide(L)'
;THDELDLEFLGNIRGKDWRIQTNVYGNGSTSRGREERYFLPFDPTAEAHRYSILWTPDRIIFYIDDTPIREVVRSDAMAGDYPSKPMSIYATIWDGSTWATANGRYKVNYKYAPFVAELSDLVLRGCRVDPIQQVDSARRCAEANEDLLAAGFALMTPAKRAAMRRFRERYMTYSFCYDTNRYPVSFPDCDIIPSEQSRFFESGETKYPRDRRRARRQIRRP
;
A
#
# COMPACT_ATOMS: atom_id res chain seq x y z
N THR A 1 13.63 1.73 -17.60
CA THR A 1 13.22 1.20 -16.28
C THR A 1 12.36 2.24 -15.60
N HIS A 2 11.33 1.84 -14.86
CA HIS A 2 10.37 2.77 -14.24
C HIS A 2 10.37 2.66 -12.71
N ASP A 3 9.75 3.65 -12.07
CA ASP A 3 9.46 3.65 -10.64
C ASP A 3 7.93 3.65 -10.48
N GLU A 4 7.40 2.96 -9.47
CA GLU A 4 5.96 2.77 -9.28
C GLU A 4 5.62 2.55 -7.79
N LEU A 5 4.49 3.13 -7.37
CA LEU A 5 3.92 3.01 -6.03
C LEU A 5 2.43 2.71 -6.17
N ASP A 6 2.00 1.59 -5.60
CA ASP A 6 0.68 1.05 -5.89
C ASP A 6 -0.26 1.09 -4.67
N LEU A 7 -1.53 1.42 -4.94
CA LEU A 7 -2.68 1.13 -4.08
C LEU A 7 -3.73 0.43 -4.93
N GLU A 8 -3.83 -0.90 -4.79
CA GLU A 8 -4.69 -1.72 -5.63
C GLU A 8 -5.84 -2.31 -4.82
N PHE A 9 -7.07 -2.00 -5.20
CA PHE A 9 -8.26 -2.63 -4.62
C PHE A 9 -8.51 -3.97 -5.30
N LEU A 10 -8.37 -5.06 -4.55
CA LEU A 10 -8.57 -6.39 -5.07
C LEU A 10 -10.04 -6.76 -4.94
N GLY A 11 -10.73 -6.82 -6.09
CA GLY A 11 -12.13 -7.24 -6.18
C GLY A 11 -12.40 -8.60 -5.52
N ASN A 12 -13.64 -8.83 -5.11
CA ASN A 12 -14.02 -10.04 -4.40
C ASN A 12 -15.39 -10.57 -4.81
N ILE A 13 -15.67 -11.83 -4.44
CA ILE A 13 -16.99 -12.42 -4.60
C ILE A 13 -17.98 -11.81 -3.59
N ARG A 14 -19.28 -11.84 -3.94
CA ARG A 14 -20.34 -11.28 -3.10
C ARG A 14 -20.23 -11.79 -1.66
N GLY A 15 -20.26 -10.85 -0.72
CA GLY A 15 -20.19 -11.17 0.70
C GLY A 15 -18.83 -11.75 1.07
N LYS A 16 -17.73 -11.25 0.52
CA LYS A 16 -16.38 -11.40 1.09
C LYS A 16 -15.75 -10.02 1.26
N ASP A 17 -14.83 -9.89 2.20
CA ASP A 17 -14.29 -8.59 2.61
C ASP A 17 -13.33 -8.05 1.55
N TRP A 18 -13.34 -6.74 1.34
CA TRP A 18 -12.43 -6.06 0.43
C TRP A 18 -10.99 -6.12 0.95
N ARG A 19 -10.05 -6.21 0.00
CA ARG A 19 -8.62 -6.15 0.28
C ARG A 19 -8.00 -5.04 -0.53
N ILE A 20 -7.01 -4.39 0.07
CA ILE A 20 -6.13 -3.46 -0.61
C ILE A 20 -4.72 -4.04 -0.63
N GLN A 21 -4.01 -3.87 -1.74
CA GLN A 21 -2.61 -4.21 -1.89
C GLN A 21 -1.79 -2.93 -2.05
N THR A 22 -0.63 -2.88 -1.41
CA THR A 22 0.40 -1.86 -1.64
C THR A 22 1.62 -2.51 -2.24
N ASN A 23 2.32 -1.80 -3.12
CA ASN A 23 3.54 -2.30 -3.73
C ASN A 23 4.51 -1.14 -4.04
N VAL A 24 5.79 -1.47 -4.18
CA VAL A 24 6.88 -0.51 -4.40
C VAL A 24 7.89 -1.08 -5.38
N TYR A 25 8.07 -0.38 -6.49
CA TYR A 25 9.10 -0.67 -7.49
C TYR A 25 9.97 0.55 -7.72
N GLY A 26 11.28 0.41 -7.47
CA GLY A 26 12.29 1.35 -7.95
C GLY A 26 13.08 0.75 -9.10
N ASN A 27 13.45 1.60 -10.06
CA ASN A 27 14.35 1.31 -11.17
C ASN A 27 14.06 0.00 -11.93
N GLY A 28 12.78 -0.33 -12.13
CA GLY A 28 12.34 -1.50 -12.88
C GLY A 28 12.50 -2.82 -12.12
N SER A 29 12.50 -2.80 -10.79
CA SER A 29 12.57 -4.00 -9.93
C SER A 29 11.31 -4.89 -9.96
N THR A 30 10.58 -4.94 -11.08
CA THR A 30 9.28 -5.63 -11.23
C THR A 30 9.35 -7.14 -11.05
N SER A 31 10.53 -7.75 -11.22
CA SER A 31 10.76 -9.17 -10.93
C SER A 31 10.71 -9.50 -9.43
N ARG A 32 10.78 -8.48 -8.55
CA ARG A 32 10.77 -8.60 -7.10
C ARG A 32 9.68 -7.72 -6.49
N GLY A 33 8.45 -8.25 -6.44
CA GLY A 33 7.32 -7.58 -5.80
C GLY A 33 7.52 -7.37 -4.31
N ARG A 34 7.06 -6.21 -3.83
CA ARG A 34 7.08 -5.80 -2.42
C ARG A 34 5.66 -5.66 -1.92
N GLU A 35 4.82 -6.66 -2.19
CA GLU A 35 3.40 -6.60 -1.92
C GLU A 35 3.13 -6.71 -0.41
N GLU A 36 2.30 -5.83 0.12
CA GLU A 36 1.58 -6.06 1.38
C GLU A 36 0.09 -5.94 1.14
N ARG A 37 -0.70 -6.86 1.70
CA ARG A 37 -2.16 -6.91 1.53
C ARG A 37 -2.87 -6.74 2.87
N TYR A 38 -3.97 -6.01 2.85
CA TYR A 38 -4.74 -5.69 4.04
C TYR A 38 -6.24 -5.89 3.82
N PHE A 39 -6.95 -6.42 4.81
CA PHE A 39 -8.40 -6.24 4.89
C PHE A 39 -8.73 -4.79 5.28
N LEU A 40 -9.88 -4.29 4.83
CA LEU A 40 -10.36 -2.99 5.25
C LEU A 40 -11.22 -3.11 6.54
N PRO A 41 -11.08 -2.20 7.51
CA PRO A 41 -11.90 -2.21 8.73
C PRO A 41 -13.36 -1.83 8.50
N PHE A 42 -13.68 -1.29 7.32
CA PHE A 42 -14.98 -0.78 6.88
C PHE A 42 -15.34 -1.38 5.50
N ASP A 43 -16.54 -1.07 5.01
CA ASP A 43 -16.97 -1.42 3.64
C ASP A 43 -16.65 -0.24 2.69
N PRO A 44 -15.61 -0.33 1.83
CA PRO A 44 -15.20 0.78 0.96
C PRO A 44 -16.21 1.10 -0.15
N THR A 45 -17.29 0.32 -0.31
CA THR A 45 -18.36 0.61 -1.27
C THR A 45 -19.54 1.36 -0.65
N ALA A 46 -19.55 1.53 0.68
CA ALA A 46 -20.65 2.18 1.38
C ALA A 46 -20.42 3.69 1.53
N GLU A 47 -19.18 4.11 1.74
CA GLU A 47 -18.80 5.50 1.99
C GLU A 47 -17.44 5.81 1.35
N ALA A 48 -17.20 7.08 1.02
CA ALA A 48 -15.92 7.53 0.50
C ALA A 48 -14.87 7.58 1.64
N HIS A 49 -13.68 7.07 1.35
CA HIS A 49 -12.53 7.09 2.26
C HIS A 49 -11.33 7.75 1.57
N ARG A 50 -10.43 8.33 2.37
CA ARG A 50 -9.22 8.96 1.83
C ARG A 50 -8.10 7.93 1.72
N TYR A 51 -7.55 7.79 0.52
CA TYR A 51 -6.36 6.97 0.27
C TYR A 51 -5.23 7.89 -0.15
N SER A 52 -4.06 7.75 0.46
CA SER A 52 -2.95 8.68 0.20
C SER A 52 -1.61 7.96 0.20
N ILE A 53 -0.73 8.42 -0.68
CA ILE A 53 0.69 8.02 -0.71
C ILE A 53 1.49 9.28 -0.44
N LEU A 54 2.24 9.29 0.65
CA LEU A 54 3.32 10.24 0.85
C LEU A 54 4.59 9.63 0.27
N TRP A 55 5.26 10.34 -0.62
CA TRP A 55 6.57 9.97 -1.15
C TRP A 55 7.53 11.15 -1.00
N THR A 56 8.66 10.88 -0.36
CA THR A 56 9.72 11.86 -0.06
C THR A 56 11.07 11.25 -0.44
N PRO A 57 12.18 11.99 -0.40
CA PRO A 57 13.51 11.41 -0.59
C PRO A 57 13.90 10.33 0.43
N ASP A 58 13.26 10.30 1.60
CA ASP A 58 13.67 9.48 2.76
C ASP A 58 12.70 8.36 3.10
N ARG A 59 11.41 8.50 2.77
CA ARG A 59 10.38 7.52 3.11
C ARG A 59 9.15 7.59 2.20
N ILE A 60 8.49 6.44 2.09
CA ILE A 60 7.15 6.31 1.51
C ILE A 60 6.19 5.91 2.63
N ILE A 61 5.01 6.52 2.69
CA ILE A 61 3.98 6.13 3.65
C ILE A 61 2.64 6.01 2.94
N PHE A 62 2.01 4.85 3.09
CA PHE A 62 0.66 4.59 2.61
C PHE A 62 -0.33 4.85 3.73
N TYR A 63 -1.40 5.57 3.43
CA TYR A 63 -2.45 5.93 4.37
C TYR A 63 -3.83 5.46 3.91
N ILE A 64 -4.63 5.07 4.91
CA ILE A 64 -6.08 4.99 4.81
C ILE A 64 -6.64 5.94 5.85
N ASP A 65 -7.43 6.90 5.40
CA ASP A 65 -7.85 8.08 6.15
C ASP A 65 -6.63 8.77 6.78
N ASP A 66 -6.58 8.83 8.12
CA ASP A 66 -5.44 9.37 8.87
C ASP A 66 -4.50 8.31 9.44
N THR A 67 -4.75 7.03 9.15
CA THR A 67 -3.97 5.91 9.69
C THR A 67 -2.91 5.47 8.69
N PRO A 68 -1.60 5.58 9.03
CA PRO A 68 -0.57 4.96 8.22
C PRO A 68 -0.70 3.44 8.31
N ILE A 69 -0.66 2.76 7.16
CA ILE A 69 -0.78 1.30 7.08
C ILE A 69 0.56 0.63 6.77
N ARG A 70 1.46 1.36 6.09
CA ARG A 70 2.81 0.91 5.71
C ARG A 70 3.76 2.10 5.64
N GLU A 71 4.96 1.96 6.20
CA GLU A 71 6.08 2.88 6.04
C GLU A 71 7.23 2.12 5.37
N VAL A 72 7.80 2.68 4.30
CA VAL A 72 9.03 2.18 3.67
C VAL A 72 10.09 3.26 3.88
N VAL A 73 11.07 2.97 4.73
CA VAL A 73 12.18 3.88 5.03
C VAL A 73 13.29 3.61 4.04
N ARG A 74 13.76 4.65 3.34
CA ARG A 74 14.90 4.54 2.44
C ARG A 74 16.14 4.13 3.23
N SER A 75 16.89 3.18 2.68
CA SER A 75 18.25 2.88 3.11
C SER A 75 19.17 2.77 1.90
N ASP A 76 20.48 2.99 2.11
CA ASP A 76 21.47 2.86 1.03
C ASP A 76 21.47 1.45 0.42
N ALA A 77 21.16 0.44 1.23
CA ALA A 77 21.06 -0.95 0.80
C ALA A 77 19.91 -1.21 -0.18
N MET A 78 18.89 -0.35 -0.23
CA MET A 78 17.86 -0.42 -1.28
C MET A 78 18.42 -0.07 -2.66
N ALA A 79 19.51 0.70 -2.74
CA ALA A 79 20.09 1.16 -3.99
C ALA A 79 19.01 1.71 -4.95
N GLY A 80 18.91 1.16 -6.17
CA GLY A 80 17.90 1.56 -7.16
C GLY A 80 16.47 1.10 -6.87
N ASP A 81 16.23 0.31 -5.82
CA ASP A 81 14.90 -0.19 -5.47
C ASP A 81 14.03 0.89 -4.81
N TYR A 82 14.62 1.99 -4.34
CA TYR A 82 13.87 3.14 -3.84
C TYR A 82 13.50 4.09 -5.00
N PRO A 83 12.21 4.39 -5.21
CA PRO A 83 11.75 5.35 -6.22
C PRO A 83 12.41 6.73 -6.09
N SER A 84 13.04 7.18 -7.18
CA SER A 84 13.82 8.43 -7.22
C SER A 84 13.62 9.25 -8.50
N LYS A 85 12.86 8.73 -9.46
CA LYS A 85 12.52 9.42 -10.71
C LYS A 85 11.15 10.10 -10.59
N PRO A 86 10.92 11.23 -11.27
CA PRO A 86 9.59 11.80 -11.38
C PRO A 86 8.53 10.79 -11.82
N MET A 87 7.37 10.81 -11.17
CA MET A 87 6.25 9.90 -11.45
C MET A 87 5.00 10.68 -11.85
N SER A 88 4.13 10.02 -12.60
CA SER A 88 2.77 10.49 -12.90
C SER A 88 1.76 9.66 -12.13
N ILE A 89 0.59 10.25 -11.86
CA ILE A 89 -0.49 9.55 -11.17
C ILE A 89 -1.41 8.91 -12.21
N TYR A 90 -1.74 7.66 -11.96
CA TYR A 90 -2.68 6.88 -12.77
C TYR A 90 -3.81 6.38 -11.86
N ALA A 91 -5.01 6.33 -12.40
CA ALA A 91 -6.15 5.64 -11.80
C ALA A 91 -6.80 4.80 -12.90
N THR A 92 -6.90 3.49 -12.69
CA THR A 92 -7.41 2.55 -13.68
C THR A 92 -8.35 1.54 -13.04
N ILE A 93 -9.33 1.09 -13.80
CA ILE A 93 -10.14 -0.09 -13.48
C ILE A 93 -9.86 -1.10 -14.60
N TRP A 94 -9.41 -2.30 -14.25
CA TRP A 94 -8.99 -3.30 -15.23
C TRP A 94 -9.22 -4.72 -14.72
N ASP A 95 -9.16 -5.69 -15.64
CA ASP A 95 -9.41 -7.10 -15.36
C ASP A 95 -8.15 -7.83 -14.87
N GLY A 96 -8.05 -7.99 -13.54
CA GLY A 96 -6.99 -8.75 -12.87
C GLY A 96 -7.30 -10.25 -12.67
N SER A 97 -8.17 -10.87 -13.48
CA SER A 97 -8.69 -12.23 -13.24
C SER A 97 -7.65 -13.34 -13.05
N THR A 98 -6.42 -13.16 -13.54
CA THR A 98 -5.35 -14.17 -13.38
C THR A 98 -4.79 -14.23 -11.96
N TRP A 99 -5.02 -13.22 -11.12
CA TRP A 99 -4.38 -13.14 -9.79
C TRP A 99 -5.23 -12.48 -8.69
N ALA A 100 -6.06 -11.47 -9.00
CA ALA A 100 -6.63 -10.56 -8.01
C ALA A 100 -7.49 -11.23 -6.92
N THR A 101 -8.43 -12.11 -7.32
CA THR A 101 -9.39 -12.72 -6.38
C THR A 101 -9.02 -14.16 -6.06
N ALA A 102 -8.56 -14.39 -4.82
CA ALA A 102 -8.10 -15.68 -4.31
C ALA A 102 -7.04 -16.35 -5.23
N ASN A 103 -6.00 -15.58 -5.59
CA ASN A 103 -4.91 -16.01 -6.46
C ASN A 103 -5.42 -16.50 -7.83
N GLY A 104 -6.37 -15.75 -8.41
CA GLY A 104 -6.95 -16.05 -9.73
C GLY A 104 -8.03 -17.14 -9.76
N ARG A 105 -8.41 -17.70 -8.61
CA ARG A 105 -9.45 -18.74 -8.52
C ARG A 105 -10.82 -18.23 -8.99
N TYR A 106 -11.17 -16.99 -8.65
CA TYR A 106 -12.42 -16.38 -9.06
C TYR A 106 -12.13 -15.31 -10.12
N LYS A 107 -12.67 -15.53 -11.32
CA LYS A 107 -12.52 -14.61 -12.46
C LYS A 107 -13.66 -13.60 -12.47
N VAL A 108 -13.46 -12.49 -13.16
CA VAL A 108 -14.51 -11.51 -13.40
C VAL A 108 -15.70 -12.17 -14.10
N ASN A 109 -16.90 -11.79 -13.70
CA ASN A 109 -18.13 -12.18 -14.38
C ASN A 109 -18.76 -10.91 -14.97
N TYR A 110 -18.56 -10.69 -16.27
CA TYR A 110 -19.05 -9.52 -16.99
C TYR A 110 -20.58 -9.39 -17.04
N LYS A 111 -21.35 -10.40 -16.59
CA LYS A 111 -22.80 -10.23 -16.38
C LYS A 111 -23.14 -9.25 -15.25
N TYR A 112 -22.18 -8.95 -14.37
CA TYR A 112 -22.32 -7.94 -13.32
C TYR A 112 -21.83 -6.54 -13.74
N ALA A 113 -21.45 -6.35 -15.00
CA ALA A 113 -21.05 -5.05 -15.51
C ALA A 113 -22.24 -4.05 -15.50
N PRO A 114 -21.97 -2.73 -15.38
CA PRO A 114 -20.65 -2.11 -15.27
C PRO A 114 -20.01 -2.26 -13.88
N PHE A 115 -18.67 -2.30 -13.86
CA PHE A 115 -17.88 -2.19 -12.63
C PHE A 115 -17.45 -0.74 -12.46
N VAL A 116 -17.90 -0.08 -11.40
CA VAL A 116 -17.75 1.36 -11.21
C VAL A 116 -16.86 1.63 -10.00
N ALA A 117 -15.93 2.58 -10.13
CA ALA A 117 -15.23 3.20 -9.02
C ALA A 117 -15.42 4.71 -9.11
N GLU A 118 -15.74 5.34 -7.99
CA GLU A 118 -15.93 6.78 -7.89
C GLU A 118 -14.73 7.39 -7.17
N LEU A 119 -14.09 8.37 -7.81
CA LEU A 119 -12.97 9.11 -7.24
C LEU A 119 -13.35 10.59 -7.18
N SER A 120 -13.11 11.22 -6.05
CA SER A 120 -13.39 12.63 -5.79
C SER A 120 -12.24 13.25 -4.98
N ASP A 121 -12.26 14.58 -4.86
CA ASP A 121 -11.33 15.34 -4.01
C ASP A 121 -9.84 15.02 -4.23
N LEU A 122 -9.42 14.96 -5.50
CA LEU A 122 -8.02 14.73 -5.86
C LEU A 122 -7.12 15.84 -5.29
N VAL A 123 -6.23 15.46 -4.38
CA VAL A 123 -5.21 16.37 -3.82
C VAL A 123 -3.84 15.98 -4.34
N LEU A 124 -3.20 16.91 -5.06
CA LEU A 124 -1.81 16.81 -5.48
C LEU A 124 -0.98 17.87 -4.75
N ARG A 125 -0.15 17.43 -3.79
CA ARG A 125 0.78 18.29 -3.07
C ARG A 125 2.20 17.73 -3.22
N GLY A 126 3.05 18.47 -3.92
CA GLY A 126 4.44 18.11 -4.16
C GLY A 126 5.05 19.00 -5.24
N CYS A 127 6.26 18.67 -5.67
CA CYS A 127 6.94 19.40 -6.73
C CYS A 127 6.51 18.90 -8.11
N ARG A 128 5.89 19.77 -8.91
CA ARG A 128 5.59 19.47 -10.31
C ARG A 128 6.83 19.70 -11.17
N VAL A 129 7.23 18.67 -11.90
CA VAL A 129 8.30 18.74 -12.89
C VAL A 129 7.73 18.47 -14.28
N ASP A 130 8.28 19.14 -15.29
CA ASP A 130 7.95 18.87 -16.69
C ASP A 130 8.95 17.83 -17.21
N PRO A 131 8.51 16.64 -17.65
CA PRO A 131 9.41 15.60 -18.15
C PRO A 131 10.17 16.01 -19.43
N ILE A 132 9.71 17.06 -20.13
CA ILE A 132 10.35 17.59 -21.34
C ILE A 132 11.48 18.55 -20.96
N GLN A 133 11.35 19.27 -19.85
CA GLN A 133 12.36 20.22 -19.41
C GLN A 133 13.45 19.48 -18.62
N GLN A 134 14.60 19.24 -19.24
CA GLN A 134 15.81 18.70 -18.58
C GLN A 134 16.46 19.73 -17.64
N VAL A 135 15.67 20.35 -16.76
CA VAL A 135 16.18 21.20 -15.69
C VAL A 135 16.51 20.33 -14.49
N ASP A 136 17.50 20.74 -13.69
CA ASP A 136 17.80 20.12 -12.42
C ASP A 136 16.59 20.18 -11.47
N SER A 137 15.82 19.10 -11.47
CA SER A 137 14.61 18.93 -10.66
C SER A 137 14.94 18.98 -9.17
N ALA A 138 16.15 18.61 -8.75
CA ALA A 138 16.54 18.65 -7.35
C ALA A 138 16.54 20.08 -6.81
N ARG A 139 17.13 21.02 -7.56
CA ARG A 139 17.14 22.44 -7.18
C ARG A 139 15.75 23.06 -7.21
N ARG A 140 14.94 22.75 -8.22
CA ARG A 140 13.59 23.31 -8.36
C ARG A 140 12.63 22.82 -7.27
N CYS A 141 12.82 21.60 -6.79
CA CYS A 141 11.94 20.96 -5.83
C CYS A 141 12.37 21.11 -4.38
N ALA A 142 13.49 21.78 -4.09
CA ALA A 142 14.05 21.89 -2.74
C ALA A 142 13.03 22.45 -1.72
N GLU A 143 12.48 23.65 -1.98
CA GLU A 143 11.50 24.29 -1.09
C GLU A 143 10.23 23.45 -0.91
N ALA A 144 9.68 22.92 -2.01
CA ALA A 144 8.49 22.07 -1.98
C ALA A 144 8.73 20.77 -1.18
N ASN A 145 9.95 20.23 -1.22
CA ASN A 145 10.33 19.07 -0.43
C ASN A 145 10.46 19.42 1.05
N GLU A 146 11.06 20.56 1.40
CA GLU A 146 11.13 21.03 2.80
C GLU A 146 9.72 21.23 3.38
N ASP A 147 8.83 21.89 2.64
CA ASP A 147 7.43 22.09 3.04
C ASP A 147 6.67 20.77 3.21
N LEU A 148 6.95 19.79 2.36
CA LEU A 148 6.35 18.47 2.44
C LEU A 148 6.85 17.70 3.68
N LEU A 149 8.15 17.76 3.95
CA LEU A 149 8.78 17.12 5.10
C LEU A 149 8.35 17.76 6.43
N ALA A 150 8.09 19.07 6.43
CA ALA A 150 7.58 19.80 7.60
C ALA A 150 6.08 19.53 7.88
N ALA A 151 5.34 18.97 6.91
CA ALA A 151 3.92 18.74 7.08
C ALA A 151 3.62 17.67 8.13
N GLY A 152 2.55 17.88 8.92
CA GLY A 152 2.16 16.96 9.99
C GLY A 152 1.89 15.53 9.52
N PHE A 153 1.47 15.32 8.27
CA PHE A 153 1.31 13.97 7.70
C PHE A 153 2.65 13.29 7.33
N ALA A 154 3.74 14.03 7.14
CA ALA A 154 5.07 13.46 6.90
C ALA A 154 5.78 13.01 8.17
N LEU A 155 5.42 13.62 9.31
CA LEU A 155 5.98 13.24 10.60
C LEU A 155 5.40 11.93 11.10
N MET A 156 6.28 10.96 11.33
CA MET A 156 5.95 9.65 11.87
C MET A 156 6.16 9.61 13.39
N THR A 157 5.19 10.15 14.11
CA THR A 157 5.21 10.21 15.58
C THR A 157 5.07 8.81 16.20
N PRO A 158 5.46 8.62 17.48
CA PRO A 158 5.22 7.35 18.19
C PRO A 158 3.75 6.91 18.16
N ALA A 159 2.82 7.86 18.27
CA ALA A 159 1.39 7.59 18.20
C ALA A 159 0.96 7.04 16.84
N LYS A 160 1.46 7.60 15.74
CA LYS A 160 1.20 7.11 14.38
C LYS A 160 1.82 5.74 14.12
N ARG A 161 3.06 5.51 14.55
CA ARG A 161 3.68 4.16 14.46
C ARG A 161 2.89 3.12 15.25
N ALA A 162 2.41 3.48 16.45
CA ALA A 162 1.56 2.60 17.24
C ALA A 162 0.21 2.34 16.55
N ALA A 163 -0.39 3.33 15.91
CA ALA A 163 -1.60 3.16 15.11
C ALA A 163 -1.36 2.22 13.91
N MET A 164 -0.27 2.41 13.17
CA MET A 164 0.14 1.53 12.08
C MET A 164 0.34 0.09 12.55
N ARG A 165 1.08 -0.13 13.65
CA ARG A 165 1.26 -1.47 14.22
C ARG A 165 -0.07 -2.13 14.59
N ARG A 166 -0.99 -1.39 15.20
CA ARG A 166 -2.34 -1.91 15.52
C ARG A 166 -3.15 -2.24 14.27
N PHE A 167 -3.02 -1.42 13.21
CA PHE A 167 -3.67 -1.68 11.94
C PHE A 167 -3.11 -2.96 11.30
N ARG A 168 -1.78 -3.04 11.14
CA ARG A 168 -1.07 -4.19 10.57
C ARG A 168 -1.40 -5.48 11.31
N GLU A 169 -1.33 -5.46 12.64
CA GLU A 169 -1.63 -6.63 13.47
C GLU A 169 -3.05 -7.18 13.19
N ARG A 170 -4.04 -6.30 13.01
CA ARG A 170 -5.45 -6.69 12.84
C ARG A 170 -5.82 -7.04 11.41
N TYR A 171 -5.18 -6.38 10.43
CA TYR A 171 -5.70 -6.34 9.07
C TYR A 171 -4.72 -6.84 8.01
N MET A 172 -3.42 -6.95 8.30
CA MET A 172 -2.45 -7.43 7.31
C MET A 172 -2.65 -8.93 7.05
N THR A 173 -2.88 -9.28 5.79
CA THR A 173 -3.11 -10.66 5.34
C THR A 173 -1.91 -11.26 4.65
N TYR A 174 -1.08 -10.43 4.00
CA TYR A 174 0.15 -10.85 3.34
C TYR A 174 1.22 -9.79 3.50
N SER A 175 2.48 -10.20 3.70
CA SER A 175 3.64 -9.32 3.55
C SER A 175 4.80 -10.09 2.94
N PHE A 176 5.36 -9.53 1.87
CA PHE A 176 6.55 -10.07 1.21
C PHE A 176 7.75 -10.24 2.16
N CYS A 177 7.85 -9.42 3.21
CA CYS A 177 8.92 -9.51 4.22
C CYS A 177 8.90 -10.81 5.03
N TYR A 178 7.75 -11.49 5.09
CA TYR A 178 7.57 -12.77 5.77
C TYR A 178 7.42 -13.95 4.80
N ASP A 179 7.50 -13.71 3.49
CA ASP A 179 7.42 -14.74 2.46
C ASP A 179 8.80 -15.32 2.17
N THR A 180 9.27 -16.21 3.05
CA THR A 180 10.55 -16.90 2.90
C THR A 180 10.55 -17.93 1.77
N ASN A 181 9.37 -18.38 1.34
CA ASN A 181 9.23 -19.24 0.17
C ASN A 181 9.58 -18.51 -1.11
N ARG A 182 9.15 -17.25 -1.24
CA ARG A 182 9.49 -16.40 -2.39
C ARG A 182 10.85 -15.74 -2.24
N TYR A 183 11.19 -15.32 -1.02
CA TYR A 183 12.39 -14.54 -0.72
C TYR A 183 13.17 -15.17 0.44
N PRO A 184 14.11 -16.08 0.15
CA PRO A 184 14.95 -16.72 1.18
C PRO A 184 15.83 -15.73 1.97
N VAL A 185 16.08 -14.55 1.39
CA VAL A 185 16.83 -13.46 2.02
C VAL A 185 15.91 -12.25 2.16
N SER A 186 15.81 -11.72 3.38
CA SER A 186 15.01 -10.53 3.68
C SER A 186 15.53 -9.31 2.93
N PHE A 187 14.59 -8.46 2.51
CA PHE A 187 14.90 -7.23 1.79
C PHE A 187 15.39 -6.15 2.77
N PRO A 188 16.21 -5.20 2.30
CA PRO A 188 16.76 -4.15 3.15
C PRO A 188 15.71 -3.18 3.70
N ASP A 189 14.51 -3.14 3.11
CA ASP A 189 13.38 -2.32 3.55
C ASP A 189 12.42 -3.05 4.51
N CYS A 190 12.73 -4.28 4.92
CA CYS A 190 11.91 -5.03 5.86
C CYS A 190 12.23 -4.70 7.33
N ASP A 191 11.24 -4.18 8.06
CA ASP A 191 11.26 -4.09 9.54
C ASP A 191 10.68 -5.39 10.15
N ILE A 192 11.54 -6.38 10.37
CA ILE A 192 11.13 -7.69 10.90
C ILE A 192 10.81 -7.58 12.40
N ILE A 193 9.52 -7.48 12.72
CA ILE A 193 9.01 -7.52 14.09
C ILE A 193 8.70 -8.99 14.47
N PRO A 194 9.40 -9.61 15.45
CA PRO A 194 9.22 -11.03 15.78
C PRO A 194 7.78 -11.41 16.15
N SER A 195 7.09 -10.54 16.89
CA SER A 195 5.68 -10.77 17.27
C SER A 195 4.75 -10.73 16.05
N GLU A 196 5.04 -9.91 15.04
CA GLU A 196 4.30 -9.87 13.78
C GLU A 196 4.62 -11.10 12.93
N GLN A 197 5.90 -11.42 12.75
CA GLN A 197 6.38 -12.60 11.99
C GLN A 197 5.74 -13.91 12.46
N SER A 198 5.57 -14.09 13.78
CA SER A 198 4.93 -15.29 14.35
C SER A 198 3.51 -15.56 13.81
N ARG A 199 2.83 -14.53 13.30
CA ARG A 199 1.47 -14.57 12.76
C ARG A 199 1.42 -14.96 11.29
N PHE A 200 2.54 -15.12 10.61
CA PHE A 200 2.61 -15.46 9.18
C PHE A 200 3.18 -16.85 8.96
N PHE A 201 2.72 -17.52 7.90
CA PHE A 201 3.36 -18.70 7.34
C PHE A 201 4.60 -18.30 6.54
N GLU A 202 5.45 -19.27 6.19
CA GLU A 202 6.62 -19.08 5.30
C GLU A 202 6.23 -18.60 3.90
N SER A 203 4.96 -18.74 3.52
CA SER A 203 4.41 -18.17 2.28
C SER A 203 4.06 -16.69 2.40
N GLY A 204 4.35 -16.03 3.52
CA GLY A 204 3.97 -14.65 3.81
C GLY A 204 2.48 -14.41 4.06
N GLU A 205 1.63 -15.44 3.99
CA GLU A 205 0.19 -15.35 4.27
C GLU A 205 -0.09 -15.46 5.77
N THR A 206 -1.11 -14.74 6.25
CA THR A 206 -1.46 -14.73 7.67
C THR A 206 -2.05 -16.06 8.14
N LYS A 207 -1.66 -16.50 9.34
CA LYS A 207 -2.24 -17.63 10.07
C LYS A 207 -3.64 -17.32 10.61
N TYR A 208 -4.02 -16.05 10.67
CA TYR A 208 -5.28 -15.59 11.26
C TYR A 208 -6.15 -14.87 10.22
N PRO A 209 -6.62 -15.56 9.17
CA PRO A 209 -7.52 -14.96 8.20
C PRO A 209 -8.78 -14.51 8.96
N ARG A 210 -9.10 -13.21 8.86
CA ARG A 210 -10.14 -12.53 9.64
C ARG A 210 -11.42 -13.37 9.74
N ASP A 211 -11.75 -13.82 10.95
CA ASP A 211 -12.97 -14.60 11.21
C ASP A 211 -14.17 -13.65 11.36
N ARG A 212 -15.08 -13.70 10.39
CA ARG A 212 -16.30 -12.87 10.32
C ARG A 212 -17.19 -12.99 11.55
N ARG A 213 -17.07 -14.07 12.32
CA ARG A 213 -17.87 -14.29 13.53
C ARG A 213 -17.56 -13.30 14.66
N ARG A 214 -16.33 -12.78 14.76
CA ARG A 214 -15.94 -11.81 15.81
C ARG A 214 -16.30 -10.36 15.45
N ALA A 215 -16.19 -9.97 14.17
CA ALA A 215 -16.49 -8.59 13.74
C ALA A 215 -17.96 -8.20 13.98
N ARG A 216 -18.91 -9.11 13.75
CA ARG A 216 -20.34 -8.89 14.04
C ARG A 216 -20.65 -8.72 15.54
N ARG A 217 -19.82 -9.23 16.44
CA ARG A 217 -20.00 -9.09 17.90
C ARG A 217 -19.49 -7.73 18.42
N GLN A 218 -18.52 -7.11 17.76
CA GLN A 218 -18.02 -5.79 18.16
C GLN A 218 -18.94 -4.65 17.69
N ILE A 219 -19.58 -4.77 16.53
CA ILE A 219 -20.54 -3.78 16.01
C ILE A 219 -21.86 -3.77 16.83
N ARG A 220 -22.15 -4.84 17.57
CA ARG A 220 -23.40 -5.02 18.34
C ARG A 220 -23.27 -4.75 19.84
N ARG A 221 -22.14 -4.23 20.31
CA ARG A 221 -22.06 -3.76 21.70
C ARG A 221 -22.45 -2.27 21.71
N PRO A 222 -23.53 -1.90 22.40
CA PRO A 222 -23.95 -0.51 22.56
C PRO A 222 -22.90 0.30 23.33
#